data_AF-A0A950C2F0-F1
#
_entry.id   AF-A0A950C2F0-F1
#
_cell.length_a   1.000
_cell.length_b   1.000
_cell.length_c   1.000
_cell.angle_alpha   90.00
_cell.angle_beta   90.00
_cell.angle_gamma   90.00
#
_symmetry.space_group_name_H-M   'P 1'
#
loop_
_entity.id
_entity.type
_entity.pdbx_description
1 polymer ?
#
loop_
_entity_poly.entity_id
_entity_poly.type
_entity_poly.pdbx_seq_one_letter_code
_entity_poly.pdbx_strand_id
1 'polypeptide(L)'
;MATSTTVAGLFLYPLKSTRGIERGRVRVVATGFEWDRQWMAIDEHGTFLSQRTHPRLARIVPEIGAVELTLNAPGLPPLALPLAPGGEP
;
A
#
# COMPACT_ATOMS: atom_id res chain seq x y z
N MET A 1 0.65 36.36 -13.48
CA MET A 1 1.84 35.49 -13.55
C MET A 1 1.37 34.04 -13.51
N ALA A 2 1.84 33.18 -14.41
CA ALA A 2 1.54 31.75 -14.34
C ALA A 2 2.51 31.10 -13.36
N THR A 3 2.00 30.40 -12.35
CA THR A 3 2.81 29.61 -11.43
C THR A 3 3.09 28.24 -12.06
N SER A 4 4.37 27.87 -12.12
CA SER A 4 4.81 26.53 -12.51
C SER A 4 4.95 25.66 -11.26
N THR A 5 4.63 24.37 -11.36
CA THR A 5 4.79 23.39 -10.28
C THR A 5 5.39 22.11 -10.84
N THR A 6 6.20 21.44 -10.01
CA THR A 6 6.82 20.15 -10.35
C THR A 6 6.43 19.11 -9.30
N VAL A 7 6.20 17.88 -9.76
CA VAL A 7 5.97 16.74 -8.85
C VAL A 7 7.27 16.42 -8.13
N ALA A 8 7.27 16.55 -6.80
CA ALA A 8 8.45 16.30 -5.97
C ALA A 8 8.68 14.80 -5.69
N GLY A 9 7.63 13.99 -5.72
CA GLY A 9 7.72 12.55 -5.47
C GLY A 9 6.39 11.84 -5.69
N LEU A 10 6.46 10.52 -5.84
CA LEU A 10 5.30 9.64 -5.99
C LEU A 10 5.35 8.59 -4.90
N PHE A 11 4.22 8.39 -4.22
CA PHE A 11 4.12 7.47 -3.09
C PHE A 11 2.97 6.50 -3.31
N LEU A 12 3.25 5.21 -3.15
CA LEU A 12 2.29 4.12 -3.21
C LEU A 12 1.98 3.59 -1.81
N TYR A 13 0.73 3.20 -1.57
CA TYR A 13 0.29 2.56 -0.33
C TYR A 13 -0.44 1.26 -0.64
N PRO A 14 0.29 0.16 -0.94
CA PRO A 14 -0.34 -1.08 -1.40
C PRO A 14 -1.35 -1.65 -0.41
N LEU A 15 -0.96 -1.69 0.88
CA LEU A 15 -1.84 -2.00 1.98
C LEU A 15 -2.33 -0.69 2.63
N LYS A 16 -3.65 -0.57 2.80
CA LYS A 16 -4.26 0.57 3.49
C LYS A 16 -3.61 0.77 4.87
N SER A 17 -3.30 2.03 5.18
CA SER A 17 -2.78 2.44 6.49
C SER A 17 -1.40 1.86 6.84
N THR A 18 -0.57 1.45 5.89
CA THR A 18 0.85 1.12 6.16
C THR A 18 1.78 2.26 5.75
N ARG A 19 3.09 2.02 5.86
CA ARG A 19 4.09 2.93 5.31
C ARG A 19 3.93 3.03 3.78
N GLY A 20 4.08 4.25 3.25
CA GLY A 20 4.13 4.47 1.81
C GLY A 20 5.50 4.10 1.24
N ILE A 21 5.51 3.67 -0.02
CA ILE A 21 6.73 3.38 -0.77
C ILE A 21 6.93 4.46 -1.82
N GLU A 22 8.10 5.09 -1.82
CA GLU A 22 8.47 6.05 -2.85
C GLU A 22 8.78 5.34 -4.17
N ARG A 23 8.40 5.98 -5.29
CA ARG A 23 8.64 5.49 -6.64
C ARG A 23 9.10 6.64 -7.54
N GLY A 24 10.10 6.37 -8.38
CA GLY A 24 10.51 7.33 -9.42
C GLY A 24 9.53 7.39 -10.61
N ARG A 25 8.72 6.35 -10.79
CA ARG A 25 7.67 6.27 -11.80
C ARG A 25 6.57 5.31 -11.36
N VAL A 26 5.36 5.56 -11.82
CA VAL A 26 4.18 4.71 -11.57
C VAL A 26 3.40 4.56 -12.87
N ARG A 27 2.71 3.43 -13.00
CA ARG A 27 1.66 3.27 -14.02
C ARG A 27 0.37 3.87 -13.46
N VAL A 28 -0.32 4.68 -14.25
CA VAL A 28 -1.65 5.20 -13.92
C VAL A 28 -2.70 4.32 -14.58
N VAL A 29 -3.68 3.90 -13.80
CA VAL A 29 -4.85 3.13 -14.23
C VAL A 29 -6.13 3.88 -13.82
N ALA A 30 -7.30 3.36 -14.20
CA ALA A 30 -8.58 4.02 -13.92
C ALA A 30 -8.84 4.31 -12.43
N THR A 31 -8.25 3.52 -11.52
CA THR A 31 -8.40 3.62 -10.07
C THR A 31 -7.29 4.42 -9.37
N GLY A 32 -6.35 5.01 -10.13
CA GLY A 32 -5.21 5.76 -9.59
C GLY A 32 -3.86 5.14 -9.97
N PHE A 33 -2.87 5.18 -9.08
CA PHE A 33 -1.62 4.50 -9.34
C PHE A 33 -1.82 2.98 -9.23
N GLU A 34 -1.22 2.24 -10.16
CA GLU A 34 -1.23 0.79 -10.13
C GLU A 34 -0.73 0.30 -8.76
N TRP A 35 -1.49 -0.64 -8.18
CA TRP A 35 -1.28 -1.21 -6.86
C TRP A 35 -1.56 -0.30 -5.66
N ASP A 36 -1.97 0.95 -5.83
CA ASP A 36 -2.35 1.78 -4.70
C ASP A 36 -3.63 1.25 -4.05
N ARG A 37 -3.57 1.01 -2.73
CA ARG A 37 -4.70 0.61 -1.87
C ARG A 37 -5.48 -0.61 -2.37
N GLN A 38 -4.79 -1.57 -2.98
CA GLN A 38 -5.40 -2.82 -3.44
C GLN A 38 -5.57 -3.86 -2.32
N TRP A 39 -4.98 -3.64 -1.14
CA TRP A 39 -5.19 -4.47 0.05
C TRP A 39 -5.68 -3.65 1.23
N MET A 40 -6.45 -4.31 2.10
CA MET A 40 -6.94 -3.76 3.36
C MET A 40 -6.93 -4.85 4.43
N ALA A 41 -6.36 -4.53 5.59
CA ALA A 41 -6.46 -5.42 6.75
C ALA A 41 -7.84 -5.24 7.40
N ILE A 42 -8.44 -6.36 7.78
CA ILE A 42 -9.71 -6.43 8.51
C ILE A 42 -9.51 -7.25 9.78
N ASP A 43 -10.37 -7.04 10.78
CA ASP A 43 -10.54 -7.95 11.90
C ASP A 43 -11.44 -9.14 11.54
N GLU A 44 -11.67 -10.03 12.51
CA GLU A 44 -12.55 -11.19 12.37
C GLU A 44 -14.02 -10.85 12.08
N HIS A 45 -14.43 -9.60 12.30
CA HIS A 45 -15.78 -9.10 12.04
C HIS A 45 -15.91 -8.40 10.68
N GLY A 46 -14.83 -8.35 9.90
CA GLY A 46 -14.80 -7.64 8.62
C GLY A 46 -14.64 -6.13 8.74
N THR A 47 -14.34 -5.62 9.94
CA THR A 47 -14.10 -4.19 10.15
C THR A 47 -12.67 -3.85 9.74
N PHE A 48 -12.51 -2.81 8.91
CA PHE A 48 -11.17 -2.42 8.47
C PHE A 48 -10.32 -1.85 9.61
N LEU A 49 -9.04 -2.18 9.59
CA LEU A 49 -8.05 -1.62 10.50
C LEU A 49 -7.48 -0.32 9.92
N SER A 50 -7.31 0.69 10.77
CA SER A 50 -6.78 2.00 10.38
C SER A 50 -5.60 2.41 11.26
N GLN A 51 -4.72 3.28 10.76
CA GLN A 51 -3.63 3.84 11.58
C GLN A 51 -4.12 4.63 12.81
N ARG A 52 -5.32 5.22 12.75
CA ARG A 52 -5.88 5.99 13.88
C ARG A 52 -6.21 5.09 15.08
N THR A 53 -6.71 3.88 14.80
CA THR A 53 -7.05 2.88 15.81
C THR A 53 -5.89 1.93 16.10
N HIS A 54 -5.03 1.69 15.11
CA HIS A 54 -3.89 0.78 15.18
C HIS A 54 -2.61 1.44 14.65
N PRO A 55 -1.97 2.35 15.42
CA PRO A 55 -0.79 3.10 14.98
C PRO A 55 0.39 2.21 14.55
N ARG A 56 0.45 0.98 15.05
CA ARG A 56 1.47 -0.02 14.68
C ARG A 56 1.47 -0.36 13.20
N LEU A 57 0.36 -0.18 12.48
CA LEU A 57 0.30 -0.39 11.02
C LEU A 57 1.31 0.49 10.27
N ALA A 58 1.67 1.67 10.80
CA ALA A 58 2.70 2.54 10.21
C ALA A 58 4.11 1.90 10.20
N ARG A 59 4.34 0.86 11.02
CA ARG A 59 5.62 0.13 11.07
C ARG A 59 5.71 -0.97 10.02
N ILE A 60 4.61 -1.29 9.34
CA ILE A 60 4.59 -2.26 8.24
C ILE A 60 5.16 -1.58 6.99
N VAL A 61 6.20 -2.18 6.42
CA VAL A 61 6.88 -1.71 5.21
C VAL A 61 6.49 -2.64 4.05
N PRO A 62 5.63 -2.18 3.13
CA PRO A 62 5.29 -2.95 1.95
C PRO A 62 6.40 -2.87 0.89
N GLU A 63 6.52 -3.94 0.11
CA GLU A 63 7.38 -4.03 -1.07
C GLU A 63 6.64 -4.76 -2.19
N ILE A 64 6.53 -4.14 -3.36
CA ILE A 64 5.91 -4.75 -4.55
C ILE A 64 7.01 -5.33 -5.42
N GLY A 65 7.00 -6.64 -5.59
CA GLY A 65 7.84 -7.38 -6.53
C GLY A 65 7.12 -7.62 -7.86
N ALA A 66 7.61 -8.59 -8.64
CA ALA A 66 7.03 -8.94 -9.94
C ALA A 66 5.73 -9.76 -9.83
N VAL A 67 5.59 -10.57 -8.77
CA VAL A 67 4.48 -11.53 -8.61
C VAL A 67 3.78 -11.43 -7.26
N GLU A 68 4.41 -10.78 -6.28
CA GLU A 68 3.91 -10.68 -4.91
C GLU A 68 4.12 -9.31 -4.28
N LEU A 69 3.26 -9.01 -3.30
CA LEU A 69 3.43 -7.98 -2.31
C LEU A 69 4.05 -8.63 -1.06
N THR A 70 5.20 -8.15 -0.62
CA THR A 70 5.82 -8.55 0.66
C THR A 70 5.56 -7.48 1.70
N LEU A 71 5.12 -7.89 2.89
CA LEU A 71 4.91 -7.03 4.05
C LEU A 71 5.95 -7.34 5.12
N ASN A 72 6.77 -6.35 5.46
CA ASN A 72 7.79 -6.46 6.48
C ASN A 72 7.36 -5.73 7.75
N ALA A 73 7.52 -6.36 8.91
CA ALA A 73 7.25 -5.75 10.20
C ALA A 73 8.35 -6.11 11.22
N PRO A 74 8.70 -5.21 12.15
CA PRO A 74 9.78 -5.48 13.11
C PRO A 74 9.51 -6.71 13.98
N GLY A 75 10.46 -7.66 13.99
CA GLY A 75 10.41 -8.87 14.82
C GLY A 75 9.51 -9.98 14.28
N LEU A 76 9.01 -9.86 13.04
CA LEU A 76 8.18 -10.87 12.39
C LEU A 76 8.83 -11.33 11.08
N PRO A 77 8.62 -12.60 10.66
CA PRO A 77 8.97 -13.01 9.31
C PRO A 77 8.16 -12.21 8.27
N PRO A 78 8.70 -11.98 7.06
CA PRO A 78 7.97 -11.34 5.99
C PRO A 78 6.68 -12.12 5.64
N LEU A 79 5.62 -11.39 5.34
CA LEU A 79 4.36 -11.96 4.84
C LEU A 79 4.24 -11.67 3.34
N ALA A 80 4.25 -12.71 2.52
CA ALA A 80 4.06 -12.62 1.08
C ALA A 80 2.58 -12.82 0.69
N LEU A 81 2.09 -11.96 -0.20
CA LEU A 81 0.73 -11.98 -0.73
C LEU A 81 0.80 -11.96 -2.27
N PRO A 82 0.00 -12.76 -3.00
CA PRO A 82 -0.01 -12.72 -4.46
C PRO A 82 -0.48 -11.35 -4.98
N LEU A 83 0.07 -10.88 -6.11
CA LEU A 83 -0.43 -9.69 -6.83
C LEU A 83 -1.73 -9.95 -7.62
N ALA A 84 -2.58 -10.80 -7.05
CA ALA A 84 -3.97 -10.98 -7.43
C ALA A 84 -4.75 -10.71 -6.15
N PRO A 85 -5.21 -9.47 -5.89
CA PRO A 85 -6.06 -9.20 -4.74
C PRO A 85 -7.30 -10.10 -4.86
N GLY A 86 -7.33 -11.15 -4.06
CA GLY A 86 -8.39 -12.14 -4.07
C GLY A 86 -9.68 -11.51 -3.57
N GLY A 87 -10.66 -11.41 -4.47
CA GLY A 87 -12.03 -11.05 -4.17
C GLY A 87 -12.87 -11.32 -5.41
N GLU A 88 -13.78 -12.29 -5.33
CA GLU A 88 -14.95 -12.26 -6.20
C GLU A 88 -15.73 -10.97 -5.87
N PRO A 89 -16.31 -10.28 -6.87
CA PRO A 89 -17.13 -9.09 -6.66
C PRO A 89 -18.25 -9.28 -5.64
#